data_AF-A0A9D6Z2Y2-F1
#
_entry.id   AF-A0A9D6Z2Y2-F1
#
_cell.length_a   1.000
_cell.length_b   1.000
_cell.length_c   1.000
_cell.angle_alpha   90.00
_cell.angle_beta   90.00
_cell.angle_gamma   90.00
#
_symmetry.space_group_name_H-M   'P 1'
#
loop_
_entity.id
_entity.type
_entity.pdbx_description
1 polymer ?
#
loop_
_entity_poly.entity_id
_entity_poly.type
_entity_poly.pdbx_seq_one_letter_code
_entity_poly.pdbx_strand_id
1 'polypeptide(L)'
;MNIKMKAIRKDERWAEYARFGATGLLNTAVDFTVLNLLILSLGPDIQARALAVLKAAAFCAAVANSYLLNRYWVFRHAQSHLRDKGSHVGLGGKFLAVSVAGFFINVAASTAIFYLLADRLGLVSPHSAANIGAALGTLFTLVSNYAGYKAFVFKKTTSYESHKEHPALGGDTGLQRIQANTSDAR
;
A
#
# COMPACT_ATOMS: atom_id res chain seq x y z
N MET A 1 26.61 1.01 -24.15
CA MET A 1 25.16 1.27 -23.94
C MET A 1 24.74 0.75 -22.56
N ASN A 2 25.14 1.38 -21.44
CA ASN A 2 24.81 0.81 -20.11
C ASN A 2 24.81 1.77 -18.89
N ILE A 3 25.21 3.04 -19.05
CA ILE A 3 25.23 4.02 -17.94
C ILE A 3 24.00 4.95 -17.99
N LYS A 4 23.62 5.40 -19.19
CA LYS A 4 22.40 6.22 -19.39
C LYS A 4 21.11 5.50 -18.98
N MET A 5 20.98 4.20 -19.27
CA MET A 5 19.80 3.39 -18.87
C MET A 5 19.65 3.20 -17.35
N LYS A 6 20.74 3.21 -16.58
CA LYS A 6 20.67 3.15 -15.11
C LYS A 6 20.25 4.48 -14.49
N ALA A 7 20.63 5.60 -15.11
CA ALA A 7 20.27 6.94 -14.67
C ALA A 7 18.78 7.24 -14.91
N ILE A 8 18.25 6.88 -16.09
CA ILE A 8 16.84 7.06 -16.51
C ILE A 8 15.86 6.12 -15.75
N ARG A 9 16.36 5.13 -15.01
CA ARG A 9 15.54 4.28 -14.13
C ARG A 9 15.51 4.76 -12.68
N LYS A 10 16.31 5.76 -12.32
CA LYS A 10 16.51 6.20 -10.93
C LYS A 10 15.63 7.41 -10.63
N ASP A 11 15.59 8.36 -11.55
CA ASP A 11 14.67 9.51 -11.62
C ASP A 11 13.18 9.11 -11.61
N GLU A 12 12.79 8.04 -12.31
CA GLU A 12 11.40 7.55 -12.32
C GLU A 12 10.93 7.11 -10.92
N ARG A 13 11.78 6.41 -10.15
CA ARG A 13 11.44 5.94 -8.78
C ARG A 13 11.31 7.08 -7.78
N TRP A 14 12.14 8.11 -7.89
CA TRP A 14 12.02 9.30 -7.05
C TRP A 14 10.73 10.08 -7.34
N ALA A 15 10.35 10.18 -8.61
CA ALA A 15 9.09 10.80 -9.01
C ALA A 15 7.86 10.03 -8.48
N GLU A 16 7.90 8.70 -8.44
CA GLU A 16 6.86 7.88 -7.82
C GLU A 16 6.75 8.10 -6.31
N TYR A 17 7.88 8.12 -5.59
CA TYR A 17 7.88 8.41 -4.15
C TYR A 17 7.40 9.83 -3.85
N ALA A 18 7.80 10.81 -4.65
CA ALA A 18 7.34 12.19 -4.50
C ALA A 18 5.83 12.32 -4.74
N ARG A 19 5.30 11.66 -5.79
CA ARG A 19 3.85 11.61 -6.06
C ARG A 19 3.10 10.93 -4.92
N PHE A 20 3.62 9.80 -4.43
CA PHE A 20 3.03 9.08 -3.29
C PHE A 20 3.01 9.96 -2.03
N GLY A 21 4.13 10.61 -1.70
CA GLY A 21 4.22 11.55 -0.58
C GLY A 21 3.26 12.73 -0.72
N ALA A 22 3.20 13.34 -1.91
CA ALA A 22 2.29 14.44 -2.19
C ALA A 22 0.82 14.02 -2.06
N THR A 23 0.43 12.85 -2.61
CA THR A 23 -0.93 12.33 -2.44
C THR A 23 -1.26 12.03 -0.97
N GLY A 24 -0.29 11.53 -0.20
CA GLY A 24 -0.45 11.30 1.24
C GLY A 24 -0.67 12.60 2.00
N LEU A 25 0.11 13.65 1.71
CA LEU A 25 -0.05 14.97 2.33
C LEU A 25 -1.39 15.61 1.98
N LEU A 26 -1.82 15.54 0.72
CA LEU A 26 -3.15 16.01 0.31
C LEU A 26 -4.27 15.24 1.01
N ASN A 27 -4.11 13.93 1.16
CA ASN A 27 -5.06 13.10 1.89
C ASN A 27 -5.16 13.51 3.37
N THR A 28 -4.02 13.72 4.03
CA THR A 28 -3.98 14.22 5.41
C THR A 28 -4.57 15.62 5.53
N ALA A 29 -4.30 16.52 4.59
CA ALA A 29 -4.87 17.87 4.60
C ALA A 29 -6.41 17.83 4.52
N VAL A 30 -6.97 16.97 3.66
CA VAL A 30 -8.42 16.78 3.55
C VAL A 30 -9.00 16.20 4.84
N ASP A 31 -8.36 15.16 5.41
CA ASP A 31 -8.78 14.56 6.67
C ASP A 31 -8.84 15.60 7.80
N PHE A 32 -7.78 16.40 7.98
CA PHE A 32 -7.75 17.45 9.00
C PHE A 32 -8.76 18.55 8.72
N THR A 33 -8.92 18.96 7.47
CA THR A 33 -9.88 20.01 7.11
C THR A 33 -11.30 19.56 7.45
N VAL A 34 -11.69 18.36 7.02
CA VAL A 34 -13.03 17.82 7.29
C VAL A 34 -13.23 17.63 8.79
N LEU A 35 -12.25 17.08 9.51
CA LEU A 35 -12.34 16.92 10.96
C LEU A 35 -12.58 18.26 11.67
N ASN A 36 -11.78 19.28 11.35
CA ASN A 36 -11.89 20.59 11.99
C ASN A 36 -13.20 21.31 11.63
N LEU A 37 -13.68 21.17 10.39
CA LEU A 37 -15.01 21.69 10.00
C LEU A 37 -16.15 21.01 10.76
N LEU A 38 -16.06 19.69 10.96
CA LEU A 38 -17.04 18.93 11.73
C LEU A 38 -17.02 19.28 13.23
N ILE A 39 -15.83 19.52 13.79
CA ILE A 39 -15.71 19.98 15.19
C ILE A 39 -16.29 21.40 15.32
N LEU A 40 -15.98 22.28 14.36
CA LEU A 40 -16.49 23.65 14.36
C LEU A 40 -18.03 23.70 14.32
N SER A 41 -18.67 22.78 13.58
CA SER A 41 -20.14 22.75 13.47
C SER A 41 -20.84 22.17 14.70
N LEU A 42 -20.19 21.27 15.45
CA LEU A 42 -20.76 20.67 16.67
C LEU A 42 -20.43 21.45 17.95
N GLY A 43 -19.42 22.32 17.91
CA GLY A 43 -18.94 23.09 19.06
C GLY A 43 -17.73 22.45 19.76
N PRO A 44 -17.10 23.19 20.69
CA PRO A 44 -15.82 22.81 21.28
C PRO A 44 -15.90 21.66 22.30
N ASP A 45 -17.08 21.42 22.89
CA ASP A 45 -17.28 20.45 23.98
C ASP A 45 -17.56 19.03 23.46
N ILE A 46 -16.70 18.54 22.57
CA ILE A 46 -16.76 17.17 22.05
C ILE A 46 -16.21 16.16 23.06
N GLN A 47 -16.84 15.00 23.14
CA GLN A 47 -16.37 13.85 23.94
C GLN A 47 -15.74 12.79 23.02
N ALA A 48 -14.97 11.84 23.59
CA ALA A 48 -14.29 10.81 22.80
C ALA A 48 -15.22 10.01 21.86
N ARG A 49 -16.45 9.70 22.30
CA ARG A 49 -17.42 8.99 21.47
C ARG A 49 -17.83 9.80 20.23
N ALA A 50 -18.04 11.11 20.40
CA ALA A 50 -18.34 11.99 19.28
C ALA A 50 -17.12 12.10 18.34
N LEU A 51 -15.91 12.25 18.90
CA LEU A 51 -14.70 12.31 18.09
C LEU A 51 -14.52 11.07 17.22
N ALA A 52 -14.78 9.87 17.72
CA ALA A 52 -14.67 8.65 16.93
C ALA A 52 -15.51 8.72 15.64
N VAL A 53 -16.75 9.21 15.74
CA VAL A 53 -17.66 9.40 14.60
C VAL A 53 -17.15 10.49 13.66
N LEU A 54 -16.73 11.63 14.20
CA LEU A 54 -16.20 12.73 13.38
C LEU A 54 -14.93 12.33 12.64
N LYS A 55 -14.02 11.61 13.31
CA LYS A 55 -12.78 11.11 12.72
C LYS A 55 -13.05 10.06 11.67
N ALA A 56 -14.03 9.18 11.89
CA ALA A 56 -14.47 8.22 10.88
C ALA A 56 -14.98 8.94 9.62
N ALA A 57 -15.84 9.95 9.78
CA ALA A 57 -16.36 10.74 8.66
C ALA A 57 -15.23 11.47 7.90
N ALA A 58 -14.31 12.10 8.63
CA ALA A 58 -13.16 12.78 8.06
C ALA A 58 -12.24 11.84 7.27
N PHE A 59 -11.94 10.66 7.83
CA PHE A 59 -11.10 9.67 7.15
C PHE A 59 -11.78 9.12 5.89
N CYS A 60 -13.09 8.86 5.94
CA CYS A 60 -13.86 8.43 4.78
C CYS A 60 -13.85 9.49 3.67
N ALA A 61 -14.01 10.77 4.01
CA ALA A 61 -13.93 11.87 3.05
C ALA A 61 -12.52 11.96 2.41
N ALA A 62 -11.47 11.78 3.21
CA ALA A 62 -10.09 11.74 2.73
C ALA A 62 -9.87 10.56 1.76
N VAL A 63 -10.30 9.34 2.14
CA VAL A 63 -10.20 8.15 1.28
C VAL A 63 -10.97 8.33 -0.02
N ALA A 64 -12.17 8.90 0.01
CA ALA A 64 -12.95 9.21 -1.18
C ALA A 64 -12.21 10.18 -2.10
N ASN A 65 -11.68 11.28 -1.54
CA ASN A 65 -10.86 12.23 -2.29
C ASN A 65 -9.62 11.56 -2.90
N SER A 66 -8.91 10.74 -2.13
CA SER A 66 -7.75 9.98 -2.60
C SER A 66 -8.13 8.99 -3.70
N TYR A 67 -9.27 8.33 -3.62
CA TYR A 67 -9.71 7.41 -4.67
C TYR A 67 -9.96 8.15 -5.97
N LEU A 68 -10.65 9.30 -5.93
CA LEU A 68 -10.88 10.13 -7.11
C LEU A 68 -9.56 10.66 -7.69
N LEU A 69 -8.69 11.20 -6.85
CA LEU A 69 -7.37 11.71 -7.27
C LEU A 69 -6.52 10.60 -7.91
N ASN A 70 -6.44 9.43 -7.26
CA ASN A 70 -5.71 8.29 -7.78
C ASN A 70 -6.33 7.76 -9.07
N ARG A 71 -7.66 7.74 -9.18
CA ARG A 71 -8.37 7.30 -10.40
C ARG A 71 -8.08 8.21 -11.59
N TYR A 72 -8.13 9.52 -11.42
CA TYR A 72 -8.02 10.48 -12.52
C TYR A 72 -6.59 10.90 -12.84
N TRP A 73 -5.67 10.89 -11.87
CA TRP A 73 -4.31 11.39 -12.05
C TRP A 73 -3.27 10.26 -12.10
N VAL A 74 -3.22 9.43 -11.06
CA VAL A 74 -2.17 8.41 -10.89
C VAL A 74 -2.40 7.19 -11.79
N PHE A 75 -3.63 6.66 -11.84
CA PHE A 75 -3.94 5.44 -12.59
C PHE A 75 -4.03 5.66 -14.10
N ARG A 76 -4.30 6.89 -14.56
CA ARG A 76 -4.19 7.21 -16.01
C ARG A 76 -2.77 7.03 -16.53
N HIS A 77 -1.76 7.28 -15.71
CA HIS A 77 -0.35 7.08 -16.08
C HIS A 77 0.15 5.65 -15.81
N ALA A 78 -0.38 4.96 -14.80
CA ALA A 78 0.07 3.62 -14.42
C ALA A 78 -0.55 2.47 -15.26
N GLN A 79 -1.65 2.72 -15.99
CA GLN A 79 -2.32 1.71 -16.82
C GLN A 79 -1.46 1.15 -17.97
N SER A 80 -0.39 1.85 -18.38
CA SER A 80 0.54 1.36 -19.40
C SER A 80 1.53 0.30 -18.90
N HIS A 81 1.83 0.26 -17.59
CA HIS A 81 2.91 -0.58 -17.04
C HIS A 81 2.46 -1.72 -16.12
N LEU A 82 1.23 -1.70 -15.59
CA LEU A 82 0.76 -2.63 -14.55
C LEU A 82 -0.30 -3.65 -15.00
N ARG A 83 -0.44 -3.91 -16.31
CA ARG A 83 -1.15 -5.12 -16.80
C ARG A 83 -0.31 -6.38 -16.49
N ASP A 84 0.00 -6.59 -15.23
CA ASP A 84 0.59 -7.84 -14.78
C ASP A 84 -0.52 -8.87 -14.57
N LYS A 85 -0.29 -10.03 -15.19
CA LYS A 85 -1.25 -11.08 -15.48
C LYS A 85 -1.53 -11.90 -14.22
N GLY A 86 -2.75 -11.85 -13.68
CA GLY A 86 -3.24 -12.90 -12.75
C GLY A 86 -3.93 -12.46 -11.46
N SER A 87 -3.88 -11.19 -11.05
CA SER A 87 -4.60 -10.74 -9.84
C SER A 87 -6.04 -10.35 -10.17
N HIS A 88 -7.03 -11.02 -9.58
CA HIS A 88 -8.45 -10.74 -9.79
C HIS A 88 -8.91 -9.40 -9.19
N VAL A 89 -8.07 -8.75 -8.37
CA VAL A 89 -8.38 -7.48 -7.69
C VAL A 89 -7.55 -6.35 -8.30
N GLY A 90 -8.21 -5.41 -8.97
CA GLY A 90 -7.56 -4.24 -9.58
C GLY A 90 -6.89 -3.30 -8.56
N LEU A 91 -6.07 -2.35 -9.04
CA LEU A 91 -5.35 -1.38 -8.19
C LEU A 91 -6.27 -0.67 -7.17
N GLY A 92 -7.48 -0.31 -7.59
CA GLY A 92 -8.48 0.32 -6.72
C GLY A 92 -8.94 -0.58 -5.57
N GLY A 93 -9.10 -1.89 -5.80
CA GLY A 93 -9.50 -2.83 -4.75
C GLY A 93 -8.40 -3.05 -3.71
N LYS A 94 -7.13 -3.09 -4.14
CA LYS A 94 -5.98 -3.13 -3.23
C LYS A 94 -5.88 -1.85 -2.39
N PHE A 95 -6.09 -0.68 -3.00
CA PHE A 95 -6.15 0.60 -2.30
C PHE A 95 -7.26 0.62 -1.25
N LEU A 96 -8.47 0.15 -1.61
CA LEU A 96 -9.60 0.12 -0.69
C LEU A 96 -9.36 -0.82 0.50
N ALA A 97 -8.81 -2.02 0.25
CA ALA A 97 -8.51 -2.98 1.32
C ALA A 97 -7.53 -2.39 2.36
N VAL A 98 -6.46 -1.73 1.89
CA VAL A 98 -5.49 -1.05 2.76
C VAL A 98 -6.13 0.14 3.48
N SER A 99 -7.01 0.88 2.80
CA SER A 99 -7.72 2.01 3.41
C SER A 99 -8.66 1.56 4.53
N VAL A 100 -9.33 0.42 4.40
CA VAL A 100 -10.20 -0.14 5.45
C VAL A 100 -9.39 -0.56 6.68
N ALA A 101 -8.25 -1.25 6.50
CA ALA A 101 -7.38 -1.58 7.62
C ALA A 101 -6.85 -0.30 8.31
N GLY A 102 -6.42 0.67 7.51
CA GLY A 102 -5.94 1.96 8.00
C GLY A 102 -7.00 2.76 8.75
N PHE A 103 -8.27 2.69 8.31
CA PHE A 103 -9.41 3.36 8.94
C PHE A 103 -9.55 2.97 10.40
N PHE A 104 -9.62 1.67 10.71
CA PHE A 104 -9.82 1.21 12.09
C PHE A 104 -8.66 1.62 13.00
N ILE A 105 -7.42 1.48 12.52
CA ILE A 105 -6.22 1.88 13.26
C ILE A 105 -6.25 3.38 13.53
N ASN A 106 -6.56 4.18 12.50
CA ASN A 106 -6.56 5.63 12.59
C ASN A 106 -7.59 6.14 13.59
N VAL A 107 -8.84 5.68 13.46
CA VAL A 107 -9.96 6.11 14.29
C VAL A 107 -9.75 5.65 15.74
N ALA A 108 -9.32 4.41 15.96
CA ALA A 108 -9.07 3.89 17.30
C ALA A 108 -7.93 4.64 18.00
N ALA A 109 -6.79 4.81 17.33
CA ALA A 109 -5.65 5.53 17.89
C ALA A 109 -5.98 6.99 18.17
N SER A 110 -6.62 7.68 17.22
CA SER A 110 -7.01 9.09 17.39
C SER A 110 -7.95 9.28 18.57
N THR A 111 -8.95 8.39 18.71
CA THR A 111 -9.94 8.43 19.79
C THR A 111 -9.31 8.12 21.14
N ALA A 112 -8.42 7.13 21.21
CA ALA A 112 -7.72 6.77 22.45
C ALA A 112 -6.83 7.92 22.93
N ILE A 113 -6.10 8.55 22.01
CA ILE A 113 -5.21 9.68 22.33
C ILE A 113 -6.03 10.89 22.81
N PHE A 114 -7.13 11.21 22.13
CA PHE A 114 -8.04 12.26 22.58
C PHE A 114 -8.60 11.96 23.97
N TYR A 115 -9.11 10.75 24.19
CA TYR A 115 -9.67 10.34 25.48
C TYR A 115 -8.65 10.50 26.61
N LEU A 116 -7.39 10.16 26.37
CA LEU A 116 -6.32 10.34 27.34
C LEU A 116 -6.04 11.83 27.60
N LEU A 117 -5.86 12.62 26.54
CA LEU A 117 -5.43 14.03 26.64
C LEU A 117 -6.52 14.98 27.15
N ALA A 118 -7.75 14.87 26.66
CA ALA A 118 -8.86 15.75 26.98
C ALA A 118 -9.73 15.18 28.11
N ASP A 119 -10.34 14.01 27.90
CA ASP A 119 -11.37 13.48 28.81
C ASP A 119 -10.79 12.98 30.14
N ARG A 120 -9.61 12.34 30.13
CA ARG A 120 -9.01 11.72 31.31
C ARG A 120 -8.09 12.65 32.07
N LEU A 121 -7.17 13.32 31.36
CA LEU A 121 -6.11 14.11 31.99
C LEU A 121 -6.37 15.62 31.93
N GLY A 122 -7.23 16.08 31.03
CA GLY A 122 -7.52 17.52 30.86
C GLY A 122 -6.29 18.37 30.55
N LEU A 123 -5.26 17.81 29.91
CA LEU A 123 -3.97 18.48 29.68
C LEU A 123 -4.05 19.58 28.61
N VAL A 124 -4.98 19.44 27.67
CA VAL A 124 -5.14 20.32 26.52
C VAL A 124 -6.62 20.49 26.18
N SER A 125 -6.96 21.54 25.44
CA SER A 125 -8.33 21.75 24.96
C SER A 125 -8.80 20.54 24.11
N PRO A 126 -10.11 20.22 24.10
CA PRO A 126 -10.65 19.16 23.25
C PRO A 126 -10.28 19.34 21.77
N HIS A 127 -10.30 20.58 21.28
CA HIS A 127 -9.90 20.89 19.90
C HIS A 127 -8.44 20.55 19.62
N SER A 128 -7.52 20.90 20.54
CA SER A 128 -6.11 20.54 20.43
C SER A 128 -5.91 19.03 20.55
N ALA A 129 -6.57 18.37 21.51
CA ALA A 129 -6.52 16.92 21.67
C ALA A 129 -6.99 16.18 20.41
N ALA A 130 -8.02 16.68 19.73
CA ALA A 130 -8.55 16.07 18.52
C ALA A 130 -7.55 16.13 17.37
N ASN A 131 -6.85 17.26 17.20
CA ASN A 131 -5.81 17.42 16.19
C ASN A 131 -4.54 16.62 16.50
N ILE A 132 -4.13 16.57 17.77
CA ILE A 132 -3.02 15.72 18.23
C ILE A 132 -3.37 14.24 18.00
N GLY A 133 -4.58 13.84 18.38
CA GLY A 133 -5.11 12.50 18.13
C GLY A 133 -5.11 12.14 16.66
N ALA A 134 -5.63 13.02 15.80
CA ALA A 134 -5.63 12.81 14.34
C ALA A 134 -4.21 12.69 13.76
N ALA A 135 -3.26 13.51 14.23
CA ALA A 135 -1.88 13.47 13.77
C ALA A 135 -1.20 12.16 14.15
N LEU A 136 -1.24 11.80 15.44
CA LEU A 136 -0.62 10.58 15.95
C LEU A 136 -1.32 9.32 15.41
N GLY A 137 -2.65 9.34 15.29
CA GLY A 137 -3.41 8.24 14.66
C GLY A 137 -3.02 8.04 13.19
N THR A 138 -2.79 9.11 12.44
CA THR A 138 -2.28 9.05 11.07
C THR A 138 -0.88 8.47 11.00
N LEU A 139 0.00 8.85 11.93
CA LEU A 139 1.34 8.27 12.04
C LEU A 139 1.30 6.78 12.38
N PHE A 140 0.44 6.36 13.32
CA PHE A 140 0.22 4.95 13.63
C PHE A 140 -0.25 4.17 12.41
N THR A 141 -1.24 4.69 11.68
CA THR A 141 -1.72 4.07 10.42
C THR A 141 -0.61 3.94 9.39
N LEU A 142 0.24 4.97 9.21
CA LEU A 142 1.37 4.93 8.28
C LEU A 142 2.37 3.82 8.65
N VAL A 143 2.73 3.73 9.93
CA VAL A 143 3.64 2.70 10.46
C VAL A 143 3.04 1.30 10.28
N SER A 144 1.77 1.12 10.64
CA SER A 144 1.07 -0.17 10.50
C SER A 144 0.92 -0.59 9.03
N ASN A 145 0.60 0.34 8.14
CA ASN A 145 0.52 0.06 6.70
C ASN A 145 1.88 -0.41 6.18
N TYR A 146 2.96 0.28 6.53
CA TYR A 146 4.32 -0.12 6.14
C TYR A 146 4.70 -1.50 6.69
N ALA A 147 4.43 -1.76 7.97
CA ALA A 147 4.70 -3.06 8.60
C ALA A 147 3.92 -4.20 7.92
N GLY A 148 2.63 -3.97 7.61
CA GLY A 148 1.80 -4.91 6.87
C GLY A 148 2.34 -5.21 5.48
N TYR A 149 2.69 -4.17 4.70
CA TYR A 149 3.33 -4.36 3.39
C TYR A 149 4.63 -5.17 3.50
N LYS A 150 5.46 -4.87 4.50
CA LYS A 150 6.72 -5.59 4.72
C LYS A 150 6.50 -7.07 5.06
N ALA A 151 5.53 -7.37 5.92
CA ALA A 151 5.28 -8.73 6.41
C ALA A 151 4.64 -9.64 5.35
N PHE A 152 3.72 -9.12 4.53
CA PHE A 152 2.91 -9.91 3.60
C PHE A 152 3.41 -9.87 2.15
N VAL A 153 3.99 -8.76 1.68
CA VAL A 153 4.35 -8.60 0.26
C VAL A 153 5.81 -8.97 -0.02
N PHE A 154 6.73 -8.76 0.93
CA PHE A 154 8.15 -9.10 0.71
C PHE A 154 8.51 -10.56 1.01
N LYS A 155 7.54 -11.40 1.37
CA LYS A 155 7.76 -12.85 1.48
C LYS A 155 7.40 -13.54 0.16
N LYS A 156 8.46 -14.02 -0.53
CA LYS A 156 8.57 -14.88 -1.74
C LYS A 156 8.98 -14.09 -3.01
N THR A 157 10.11 -14.40 -3.66
CA THR A 157 10.39 -15.66 -4.37
C THR A 157 11.84 -16.15 -4.22
N THR A 158 12.07 -17.23 -3.46
CA THR A 158 13.26 -18.09 -3.60
C THR A 158 12.78 -19.46 -4.06
N SER A 159 12.63 -19.64 -5.37
CA SER A 159 12.41 -20.94 -6.00
C SER A 159 12.72 -20.79 -7.49
N TYR A 160 14.00 -20.72 -7.84
CA TYR A 160 14.45 -20.80 -9.23
C TYR A 160 15.76 -21.58 -9.38
N GLU A 161 16.02 -22.55 -8.50
CA GLU A 161 17.30 -23.29 -8.49
C GLU A 161 17.16 -24.80 -8.26
N SER A 162 16.00 -25.40 -8.58
CA SER A 162 15.86 -26.88 -8.59
C SER A 162 15.59 -27.50 -9.97
N HIS A 163 15.56 -26.72 -11.06
CA HIS A 163 15.41 -27.25 -12.42
C HIS A 163 16.67 -27.17 -13.29
N LYS A 164 17.85 -27.11 -12.65
CA LYS A 164 19.12 -27.39 -13.30
C LYS A 164 19.86 -28.52 -12.58
N GLU A 165 19.21 -29.69 -12.49
CA GLU A 165 20.01 -30.89 -12.68
C GLU A 165 20.11 -31.15 -14.18
N HIS A 166 21.35 -31.26 -14.61
CA HIS A 166 21.79 -31.41 -15.99
C HIS A 166 21.16 -32.65 -16.66
N PRO A 167 21.03 -32.64 -18.00
CA PRO A 167 20.79 -33.87 -18.74
C PRO A 167 22.00 -34.78 -18.51
N ALA A 168 21.75 -35.95 -17.91
CA ALA A 168 22.71 -37.03 -17.95
C ALA A 168 22.94 -37.38 -19.43
N LEU A 169 24.02 -36.86 -19.99
CA LEU A 169 24.70 -37.44 -21.14
C LEU A 169 25.13 -38.84 -20.71
N GLY A 170 24.32 -39.84 -21.04
CA GLY A 170 24.58 -41.23 -20.67
C GLY A 170 23.53 -42.17 -21.25
N GLY A 171 23.69 -42.49 -22.53
CA GLY A 171 23.13 -43.71 -23.12
C GLY A 171 21.77 -43.57 -23.80
N ASP A 172 21.75 -43.01 -25.01
CA ASP A 172 21.08 -43.59 -26.20
C ASP A 172 21.28 -42.62 -27.37
N THR A 173 22.51 -42.56 -27.89
CA THR A 173 22.75 -41.89 -29.17
C THR A 173 22.32 -42.85 -30.28
N GLY A 174 21.41 -42.41 -31.16
CA GLY A 174 20.84 -43.14 -32.30
C GLY A 174 21.82 -43.70 -33.35
N LEU A 175 23.09 -43.90 -33.00
CA LEU A 175 24.09 -44.65 -33.75
C LEU A 175 23.99 -46.18 -33.51
N GLN A 176 23.35 -46.65 -32.44
CA GLN A 176 23.09 -48.09 -32.25
C GLN A 176 22.00 -48.63 -33.18
N ARG A 177 21.12 -47.78 -33.72
CA ARG A 177 20.07 -48.22 -34.66
C ARG A 177 20.57 -48.48 -36.08
N ILE A 178 21.76 -48.01 -36.45
CA ILE A 178 22.32 -48.20 -37.80
C ILE A 178 23.13 -49.50 -37.90
N GLN A 179 23.68 -50.02 -36.79
CA GLN A 179 24.44 -51.28 -36.79
C GLN A 179 23.58 -52.55 -36.62
N ALA A 180 22.30 -52.43 -36.24
CA ALA A 180 21.39 -53.57 -36.10
C ALA A 180 20.68 -53.99 -37.41
N ASN A 181 20.83 -53.23 -38.51
CA ASN A 181 20.13 -53.51 -39.78
C ASN A 181 21.05 -54.08 -40.88
N THR A 182 22.31 -54.37 -40.58
CA THR A 182 23.28 -54.90 -41.57
C THR A 182 23.78 -56.31 -41.25
N SER A 183 23.27 -56.97 -40.20
CA SER A 183 23.63 -58.36 -39.86
C SER A 183 22.67 -59.43 -40.40
N ASP A 184 21.50 -59.04 -40.95
CA ASP A 184 20.50 -59.98 -41.50
C ASP A 184 20.51 -60.07 -43.04
N ALA A 185 21.56 -59.56 -43.71
CA ALA A 185 21.70 -59.60 -45.16
C ALA A 185 22.97 -60.35 -45.60
N ARG A 186 23.20 -61.55 -45.08
CA ARG A 186 24.02 -62.62 -45.70
C ARG A 186 23.49 -63.99 -45.33
#